data_AF-A0A0L7KQW7-F1
#
_entry.id   AF-A0A0L7KQW7-F1
#
_cell.length_a   1.000
_cell.length_b   1.000
_cell.length_c   1.000
_cell.angle_alpha   90.00
_cell.angle_beta   90.00
_cell.angle_gamma   90.00
#
_symmetry.space_group_name_H-M   'P 1'
#
loop_
_entity.id
_entity.type
_entity.pdbx_description
1 polymer ?
#
loop_
_entity_poly.entity_id
_entity_poly.type
_entity_poly.pdbx_seq_one_letter_code
_entity_poly.pdbx_strand_id
1 'polypeptide(L)'
;MSVHIEKRPRYGCDICGKLFMHKTTLTYHINHHLYPEKLYDCSECGNKFSTMGALKKHMAIHKGDRVRIACSLCDKTFTQKRSWAYHMRAHAGNKPNLVRHINTMHEESTRFSCDLCDKTYARLSTLQKHAMTHA
;
A
#
# COMPACT_ATOMS: atom_id res chain seq x y z
N MET A 1 -35.44 -1.07 -0.74
CA MET A 1 -34.80 -2.40 -0.93
C MET A 1 -33.61 -2.47 0.01
N SER A 2 -33.76 -3.22 1.09
CA SER A 2 -32.77 -3.36 2.14
C SER A 2 -31.60 -4.19 1.63
N VAL A 3 -30.45 -3.55 1.43
CA VAL A 3 -29.22 -4.28 1.11
C VAL A 3 -28.76 -4.96 2.39
N HIS A 4 -28.95 -6.28 2.47
CA HIS A 4 -28.33 -7.11 3.48
C HIS A 4 -26.81 -7.08 3.21
N ILE A 5 -26.09 -6.20 3.91
CA ILE A 5 -24.63 -6.26 3.94
C ILE A 5 -24.30 -7.45 4.82
N GLU A 6 -24.20 -8.63 4.21
CA GLU A 6 -23.63 -9.78 4.89
C GLU A 6 -22.23 -9.39 5.38
N LYS A 7 -22.08 -9.30 6.70
CA LYS A 7 -20.80 -9.12 7.37
C LYS A 7 -19.91 -10.29 6.93
N ARG A 8 -19.06 -10.07 5.91
CA ARG A 8 -17.96 -10.97 5.54
C ARG A 8 -17.28 -11.43 6.85
N PRO A 9 -17.24 -12.74 7.16
CA PRO A 9 -16.66 -13.22 8.40
C PRO A 9 -15.21 -12.73 8.50
N ARG A 10 -14.94 -11.85 9.46
CA ARG A 10 -13.60 -11.33 9.73
C ARG A 10 -12.98 -12.22 10.80
N TYR A 11 -11.83 -12.80 10.51
CA TYR A 11 -11.06 -13.56 11.48
C TYR A 11 -10.36 -12.60 12.42
N GLY A 12 -10.76 -12.59 13.69
CA GLY A 12 -10.20 -11.71 14.72
C GLY A 12 -8.97 -12.30 15.39
N CYS A 13 -8.02 -11.45 15.75
CA CYS A 13 -6.92 -11.81 16.64
C CYS A 13 -7.32 -11.55 18.08
N ASP A 14 -7.32 -12.59 18.92
CA ASP A 14 -7.67 -12.48 20.34
C ASP A 14 -6.64 -11.69 21.15
N ILE A 15 -5.42 -11.52 20.63
CA ILE A 15 -4.33 -10.82 21.32
C ILE A 15 -4.40 -9.30 21.11
N CYS A 16 -4.74 -8.85 19.90
CA CYS A 16 -4.72 -7.41 19.58
C CYS A 16 -6.01 -6.88 18.94
N GLY A 17 -7.04 -7.71 18.82
CA GLY A 17 -8.35 -7.33 18.26
C GLY A 17 -8.36 -7.04 16.76
N LYS A 18 -7.23 -7.18 16.04
CA LYS A 18 -7.17 -6.92 14.60
C LYS A 18 -7.99 -7.94 13.82
N LEU A 19 -8.66 -7.45 12.79
CA LEU A 19 -9.56 -8.23 11.93
C LEU A 19 -8.91 -8.50 10.57
N PHE A 20 -8.99 -9.76 10.13
CA PHE A 20 -8.39 -10.23 8.88
C PHE A 20 -9.44 -10.85 7.95
N MET A 21 -9.24 -10.68 6.64
CA MET A 21 -10.15 -11.22 5.62
C MET A 21 -9.99 -12.75 5.44
N HIS A 22 -8.81 -13.29 5.73
CA HIS A 22 -8.50 -14.71 5.54
C HIS A 22 -7.90 -15.31 6.81
N LYS A 23 -8.28 -16.56 7.11
CA LYS A 23 -7.75 -17.32 8.26
C LYS A 23 -6.23 -17.48 8.18
N THR A 24 -5.69 -17.71 6.98
CA THR A 24 -4.23 -17.80 6.76
C THR A 24 -3.51 -16.53 7.21
N THR A 25 -4.04 -15.35 6.86
CA THR A 25 -3.48 -14.07 7.28
C THR A 25 -3.55 -13.88 8.79
N LEU A 26 -4.66 -14.29 9.43
CA LEU A 26 -4.76 -14.30 10.89
C LEU A 26 -3.72 -15.25 11.52
N THR A 27 -3.55 -16.47 11.02
CA THR A 27 -2.57 -17.42 11.55
C THR A 27 -1.15 -16.86 11.48
N TYR A 28 -0.77 -16.25 10.36
CA TYR A 28 0.54 -15.59 10.26
C TYR A 28 0.69 -14.44 11.25
N HIS A 29 -0.39 -13.68 11.47
CA HIS A 29 -0.40 -12.60 12.43
C HIS A 29 -0.27 -13.10 13.87
N ILE A 30 -0.99 -14.15 14.25
CA ILE A 30 -0.89 -14.78 15.57
C ILE A 30 0.51 -15.34 15.80
N ASN A 31 1.13 -15.94 14.78
CA ASN A 31 2.51 -16.43 14.89
C ASN A 31 3.51 -15.32 15.21
N HIS A 32 3.23 -14.07 14.84
CA HIS A 32 4.07 -12.94 15.22
C HIS A 32 3.95 -12.59 16.71
N HIS A 33 2.81 -12.85 17.33
CA HIS A 33 2.64 -12.66 18.77
C HIS A 33 3.23 -13.82 19.57
N LEU A 34 3.02 -15.06 19.11
CA LEU A 34 3.38 -16.26 19.86
C LEU A 34 4.80 -16.76 19.60
N TYR A 35 5.31 -16.60 18.38
CA TYR A 35 6.58 -17.20 17.95
C TYR A 35 7.48 -16.18 17.21
N PRO A 36 7.84 -15.06 17.84
CA PRO A 36 8.65 -14.02 17.20
C PRO A 36 10.06 -14.51 16.80
N GLU A 37 10.60 -15.57 17.44
CA GLU A 37 11.86 -16.21 17.02
C GLU A 37 11.72 -17.14 15.81
N LYS A 38 10.50 -17.57 15.47
CA LYS A 38 10.24 -18.48 14.34
C LYS A 38 10.02 -17.73 13.02
N LEU A 39 10.09 -16.40 13.05
CA LEU A 39 10.04 -15.53 11.89
C LEU A 39 11.45 -15.34 11.32
N TYR A 40 11.52 -15.20 10.00
CA TYR A 40 12.76 -14.89 9.30
C TYR A 40 13.07 -13.40 9.50
N ASP A 41 14.13 -13.07 10.23
CA ASP A 41 14.55 -11.70 10.45
C ASP A 41 15.44 -11.18 9.31
N CYS A 42 15.39 -9.87 9.10
CA CYS A 42 16.33 -9.16 8.24
C CYS A 42 17.52 -8.69 9.08
N SER A 43 18.72 -9.16 8.73
CA SER A 43 19.97 -8.78 9.39
C SER A 43 20.30 -7.28 9.29
N GLU A 44 19.76 -6.58 8.29
CA GLU A 44 20.05 -5.16 8.03
C GLU A 44 19.13 -4.19 8.79
N CYS A 45 17.89 -4.60 9.10
CA CYS A 45 16.91 -3.69 9.72
C CYS A 45 16.03 -4.32 10.81
N GLY A 46 16.26 -5.59 11.16
CA GLY A 46 15.52 -6.29 12.20
C GLY A 46 14.07 -6.64 11.86
N ASN A 47 13.59 -6.33 10.64
CA ASN A 47 12.23 -6.66 10.22
C ASN A 47 12.01 -8.17 10.17
N LYS A 48 10.89 -8.63 10.72
CA LYS A 48 10.53 -10.05 10.79
C LYS A 48 9.52 -10.42 9.71
N PHE A 49 9.75 -11.54 9.03
CA PHE A 49 8.93 -12.04 7.93
C PHE A 49 8.44 -13.46 8.22
N SER A 50 7.20 -13.74 7.86
CA SER A 50 6.59 -15.05 8.05
C SER A 50 7.09 -16.14 7.09
N THR A 51 7.80 -15.75 6.02
CA THR A 51 8.34 -16.70 5.02
C THR A 51 9.71 -16.25 4.51
N MET A 52 10.58 -17.22 4.23
CA MET A 52 11.88 -17.00 3.59
C MET A 52 11.74 -16.25 2.26
N GLY A 53 10.71 -16.55 1.47
CA GLY A 53 10.44 -15.87 0.20
C GLY A 53 10.09 -14.39 0.37
N ALA A 54 9.40 -14.01 1.46
CA ALA A 54 9.14 -12.62 1.80
C ALA A 54 10.42 -11.90 2.24
N LEU A 55 11.23 -12.54 3.09
CA LEU A 55 12.54 -12.02 3.48
C LEU A 55 13.43 -11.79 2.25
N LYS A 56 13.56 -12.76 1.34
CA LYS A 56 14.38 -12.63 0.12
C LYS A 56 13.95 -11.45 -0.76
N LYS A 57 12.64 -11.23 -0.92
CA LYS A 57 12.09 -10.07 -1.65
C LYS A 57 12.35 -8.74 -0.93
N HIS A 58 12.36 -8.77 0.40
CA HIS A 58 12.69 -7.63 1.22
C HIS A 58 14.20 -7.29 1.14
N MET A 59 15.08 -8.29 1.21
CA MET A 59 16.54 -8.11 1.06
C MET A 59 16.93 -7.46 -0.28
N ALA A 60 16.13 -7.64 -1.33
CA ALA A 60 16.33 -6.95 -2.60
C ALA A 60 16.15 -5.41 -2.51
N ILE A 61 15.59 -4.88 -1.42
CA ILE A 61 15.55 -3.43 -1.14
C ILE A 61 16.92 -2.95 -0.67
N HIS A 62 17.55 -3.68 0.26
CA HIS A 62 18.85 -3.34 0.81
C HIS A 62 19.97 -3.43 -0.24
N LYS A 63 19.91 -4.43 -1.12
CA LYS A 63 20.90 -4.61 -2.18
C LYS A 63 20.78 -3.61 -3.33
N GLY A 64 19.72 -2.81 -3.41
CA GLY A 64 19.46 -1.95 -4.57
C GLY A 64 19.17 -2.71 -5.88
N ASP A 65 19.26 -4.04 -5.90
CA ASP A 65 19.05 -4.97 -7.03
C ASP A 65 17.63 -4.98 -7.62
N ARG A 66 16.74 -4.11 -7.13
CA ARG A 66 15.44 -3.91 -7.72
C ARG A 66 15.58 -3.14 -9.01
N VAL A 67 15.68 -3.89 -10.11
CA VAL A 67 15.50 -3.36 -11.46
C VAL A 67 14.24 -2.50 -11.47
N ARG A 68 14.42 -1.20 -11.68
CA ARG A 68 13.31 -0.27 -11.86
C ARG A 68 12.75 -0.52 -13.25
N ILE A 69 11.52 -1.01 -13.29
CA ILE A 69 10.78 -1.25 -14.51
C ILE A 69 9.93 -0.01 -14.76
N ALA A 70 10.31 0.78 -15.76
CA ALA A 70 9.53 1.94 -16.20
C ALA A 70 8.30 1.50 -16.98
N CYS A 71 7.21 2.25 -16.84
CA CYS A 71 6.12 2.20 -17.79
C CYS A 71 6.54 2.96 -19.06
N SER A 72 6.22 2.41 -20.23
CA SER A 72 6.45 3.08 -21.51
C SER A 72 5.37 4.12 -21.85
N LEU A 73 4.26 4.15 -21.09
CA LEU A 73 3.09 4.99 -21.34
C LEU A 73 2.92 6.10 -20.30
N CYS A 74 3.70 6.09 -19.21
CA CYS A 74 3.70 7.15 -18.20
C CYS A 74 5.00 7.13 -17.37
N ASP A 75 5.24 8.17 -16.56
CA ASP A 75 6.47 8.31 -15.76
C ASP A 75 6.54 7.41 -14.51
N LYS A 76 5.70 6.36 -14.41
CA LYS A 76 5.70 5.46 -13.26
C LYS A 76 6.77 4.39 -13.39
N THR A 77 7.56 4.23 -12.33
CA THR A 77 8.56 3.15 -12.18
C THR A 77 8.17 2.18 -11.08
N PHE A 78 8.44 0.90 -11.31
CA PHE A 78 8.07 -0.19 -10.42
C PHE A 78 9.28 -1.05 -10.09
N THR A 79 9.38 -1.51 -8.85
CA THR A 79 10.45 -2.42 -8.42
C THR A 79 10.05 -3.89 -8.52
N GLN A 80 8.83 -4.18 -8.98
CA GLN A 80 8.28 -5.54 -9.07
C GLN A 80 7.54 -5.73 -10.39
N LYS A 81 7.89 -6.78 -11.13
CA LYS A 81 7.26 -7.12 -12.41
C LYS A 81 5.75 -7.33 -12.30
N ARG A 82 5.27 -7.95 -11.21
CA ARG A 82 3.83 -8.14 -10.97
C ARG A 82 3.08 -6.80 -10.88
N SER A 83 3.64 -5.84 -10.15
CA SER A 83 3.04 -4.51 -9.98
C SER A 83 3.05 -3.74 -11.30
N TRP A 84 4.14 -3.80 -12.06
CA TRP A 84 4.22 -3.23 -13.41
C TRP A 84 3.20 -3.88 -14.35
N ALA A 85 3.10 -5.20 -14.39
CA ALA A 85 2.16 -5.91 -15.26
C ALA A 85 0.70 -5.58 -14.92
N TYR A 86 0.37 -5.49 -13.64
CA TYR A 86 -0.95 -5.01 -13.19
C TYR A 86 -1.21 -3.57 -13.65
N HIS A 87 -0.23 -2.70 -13.51
CA HIS A 87 -0.31 -1.32 -13.98
C HIS A 87 -0.49 -1.23 -15.51
N MET A 88 0.21 -2.05 -16.30
CA MET A 88 0.04 -2.09 -17.75
C MET A 88 -1.37 -2.54 -18.18
N ARG A 89 -2.03 -3.41 -17.39
CA ARG A 89 -3.44 -3.77 -17.65
C ARG A 89 -4.38 -2.58 -17.49
N ALA A 90 -4.05 -1.62 -16.61
CA ALA A 90 -4.81 -0.39 -16.47
C ALA A 90 -4.71 0.50 -17.73
N HIS A 91 -3.58 0.48 -18.42
CA HIS A 91 -3.43 1.15 -19.73
C HIS A 91 -4.19 0.44 -20.85
N ALA A 92 -4.26 -0.90 -20.81
CA ALA A 92 -4.92 -1.71 -21.83
C ALA A 92 -6.46 -1.77 -21.73
N GLY A 93 -7.09 -0.92 -20.90
CA GLY A 93 -8.55 -0.76 -20.86
C GLY A 93 -9.37 -1.93 -20.29
N ASN A 94 -8.76 -3.04 -19.87
CA ASN A 94 -9.49 -4.18 -19.29
C ASN A 94 -9.87 -3.92 -17.81
N LYS A 95 -11.05 -3.34 -17.58
CA LYS A 95 -11.79 -3.30 -16.30
C LYS A 95 -12.42 -4.69 -16.01
N PRO A 96 -12.73 -5.10 -14.75
CA PRO A 96 -13.11 -4.26 -13.60
C PRO A 96 -12.38 -4.59 -12.29
N ASN A 97 -11.91 -3.56 -11.58
CA ASN A 97 -11.75 -3.46 -10.11
C ASN A 97 -10.78 -2.34 -9.67
N LEU A 98 -10.33 -1.46 -10.56
CA LEU A 98 -9.65 -0.24 -10.14
C LEU A 98 -9.96 0.93 -11.07
N VAL A 99 -11.20 1.39 -11.03
CA VAL A 99 -11.47 2.80 -11.33
C VAL A 99 -10.97 3.60 -10.15
N ARG A 100 -9.68 3.94 -10.17
CA ARG A 100 -9.18 5.17 -9.55
C ARG A 100 -7.88 5.58 -10.22
N HIS A 101 -7.91 5.78 -11.53
CA HIS A 101 -6.92 6.58 -12.26
C HIS A 101 -7.31 6.80 -13.73
N ILE A 102 -8.53 7.25 -13.97
CA ILE A 102 -8.85 8.02 -15.17
C ILE A 102 -9.80 9.12 -14.69
N ASN A 103 -9.47 10.37 -15.00
CA ASN A 103 -10.10 11.64 -14.61
C ASN A 103 -9.59 12.28 -13.31
N THR A 104 -8.38 12.81 -13.36
CA THR A 104 -8.06 14.11 -12.72
C THR A 104 -7.06 14.88 -13.60
N MET A 105 -7.40 15.03 -14.87
CA MET A 105 -6.95 16.13 -15.73
C MET A 105 -8.19 16.50 -16.56
N HIS A 106 -8.63 17.75 -16.43
CA HIS A 106 -9.91 18.33 -16.89
C HIS A 106 -11.14 18.07 -16.01
N GLU A 107 -11.14 18.69 -14.81
CA GLU A 107 -12.15 19.71 -14.47
C GLU A 107 -11.66 20.47 -13.22
N GLU A 108 -12.11 21.70 -13.09
CA GLU A 108 -11.49 22.77 -12.31
C GLU A 108 -11.48 22.55 -10.79
N SER A 109 -10.34 22.89 -10.17
CA SER A 109 -10.24 23.48 -8.82
C SER A 109 -10.69 22.66 -7.60
N THR A 110 -9.96 21.61 -7.24
CA THR A 110 -9.75 21.29 -5.80
C THR A 110 -8.27 21.44 -5.45
N ARG A 111 -7.86 22.69 -5.18
CA ARG A 111 -6.61 22.96 -4.48
C ARG A 111 -6.87 22.87 -2.98
N PHE A 112 -6.00 22.19 -2.25
CA PHE A 112 -6.08 22.09 -0.80
C PHE A 112 -5.45 23.35 -0.20
N SER A 113 -6.24 24.19 0.46
CA SER A 113 -5.78 25.38 1.18
C SER A 113 -5.29 25.02 2.58
N CYS A 114 -4.30 25.75 3.08
CA CYS A 114 -3.92 25.70 4.48
C CYS A 114 -4.86 26.62 5.28
N ASP A 115 -5.33 26.15 6.44
CA ASP A 115 -6.22 26.97 7.29
C ASP A 115 -5.44 27.99 8.15
N LEU A 116 -4.11 27.85 8.19
CA LEU A 116 -3.19 28.73 8.94
C LEU A 116 -2.51 29.77 8.03
N CYS A 117 -2.61 29.62 6.71
CA CYS A 117 -2.10 30.58 5.74
C CYS A 117 -2.78 30.43 4.37
N ASP A 118 -2.86 31.48 3.57
CA ASP A 118 -3.56 31.47 2.27
C ASP A 118 -2.83 30.69 1.15
N LYS A 119 -1.97 29.72 1.50
CA LYS A 119 -1.26 28.89 0.53
C LYS A 119 -2.13 27.72 0.07
N THR A 120 -2.16 27.52 -1.25
CA THR A 120 -2.95 26.47 -1.89
C THR A 120 -2.05 25.43 -2.54
N TYR A 121 -2.42 24.16 -2.41
CA TYR A 121 -1.60 23.02 -2.81
C TYR A 121 -2.36 22.11 -3.76
N ALA A 122 -1.69 21.62 -4.80
CA ALA A 122 -2.28 20.68 -5.76
C ALA A 122 -2.47 19.26 -5.18
N ARG A 123 -1.89 18.95 -4.01
CA ARG A 123 -1.94 17.62 -3.38
C ARG A 123 -2.03 17.74 -1.85
N LEU A 124 -2.90 16.93 -1.24
CA LEU A 124 -3.10 16.90 0.23
C LEU A 124 -1.83 16.51 0.99
N SER A 125 -1.02 15.59 0.46
CA SER A 125 0.24 15.18 1.09
C SER A 125 1.27 16.31 1.18
N THR A 126 1.21 17.28 0.27
CA THR A 126 2.06 18.47 0.29
C THR A 126 1.54 19.47 1.32
N LEU A 127 0.21 19.67 1.39
CA LEU A 127 -0.42 20.49 2.43
C LEU A 127 -0.12 19.95 3.83
N GLN A 128 -0.25 18.64 4.07
CA GLN A 128 0.03 18.03 5.38
C GLN A 128 1.47 18.28 5.85
N LYS A 129 2.45 18.25 4.93
CA LYS A 129 3.84 18.59 5.25
C LYS A 129 4.02 20.07 5.58
N HIS A 130 3.33 20.93 4.85
CA HIS A 130 3.35 22.36 5.11
C HIS A 130 2.63 22.73 6.42
N ALA A 131 1.52 22.07 6.76
CA ALA A 131 0.82 22.32 8.01
C ALA A 131 1.70 22.06 9.24
N MET A 132 2.64 21.10 9.14
CA MET A 132 3.62 20.83 10.19
C MET A 132 4.69 21.93 10.36
N THR A 133 4.81 22.89 9.43
CA THR A 133 5.74 24.04 9.58
C THR A 133 5.12 25.22 10.34
N HIS A 134 3.83 25.14 10.68
CA HIS A 134 3.13 26.14 11.51
C HIS A 134 3.00 25.70 12.97
N ALA A 135 3.74 24.64 13.36
CA ALA A 135 3.87 24.20 14.75
C ALA A 135 4.94 25.03 15.49
#